data_AF-A0A519ZG30-F1
#
_entry.id   AF-A0A519ZG30-F1
#
_cell.length_a   1.000
_cell.length_b   1.000
_cell.length_c   1.000
_cell.angle_alpha   90.00
_cell.angle_beta   90.00
_cell.angle_gamma   90.00
#
_symmetry.space_group_name_H-M   'P 1'
#
loop_
_entity.id
_entity.type
_entity.pdbx_description
1 polymer ?
#
loop_
_entity_poly.entity_id
_entity_poly.type
_entity_poly.pdbx_seq_one_letter_code
_entity_poly.pdbx_strand_id
1 'polypeptide(L)'
;MKFNIDEQSFRDLNVFSSSSNAEAIVNLFKHTKTIGGREMVQEMMRNPSSDLKFLTDRTAAISWFLKRHIVLDINSHQLDLIDHHLKHPKRHLKANLIDAIIDFLRNKITASADYYVVESGLKNFFKLSIFLKEYVQVIEETDAPTGLKEHAEKINKILSLPALKAMIAISPKKLRFWHISRLDSAFRKHLRKELTELLRLVYELDVYETLAYTIEQKSLCLPEYL
;
A
#
# COMPACT_ATOMS: atom_id res chain seq x y z
N MET A 1 11.24 -16.67 19.60
CA MET A 1 9.99 -17.15 20.23
C MET A 1 8.82 -16.56 19.43
N LYS A 2 7.67 -17.22 19.34
CA LYS A 2 6.46 -16.65 18.71
C LYS A 2 5.55 -16.14 19.82
N PHE A 3 5.12 -14.89 19.76
CA PHE A 3 4.10 -14.37 20.68
C PHE A 3 2.80 -15.14 20.44
N ASN A 4 2.22 -15.71 21.50
CA ASN A 4 0.98 -16.49 21.40
C ASN A 4 -0.05 -15.89 22.34
N ILE A 5 -1.23 -15.61 21.80
CA ILE A 5 -2.38 -15.07 22.51
C ILE A 5 -3.59 -15.89 22.07
N ASP A 6 -4.36 -16.40 23.03
CA ASP A 6 -5.54 -17.20 22.76
C ASP A 6 -6.80 -16.33 22.57
N GLU A 7 -7.87 -16.92 22.04
CA GLU A 7 -9.14 -16.22 21.78
C GLU A 7 -9.85 -15.72 23.05
N GLN A 8 -9.62 -16.35 24.21
CA GLN A 8 -10.13 -15.84 25.48
C GLN A 8 -9.40 -14.56 25.87
N SER A 9 -8.06 -14.54 25.79
CA SER A 9 -7.27 -13.34 26.01
C SER A 9 -7.67 -12.17 25.10
N PHE A 10 -7.97 -12.41 23.81
CA PHE A 10 -8.46 -11.37 22.91
C PHE A 10 -9.83 -10.78 23.30
N ARG A 11 -10.72 -11.63 23.85
CA ARG A 11 -12.04 -11.20 24.34
C ARG A 11 -11.92 -10.42 25.64
N ASP A 12 -11.11 -10.91 26.57
CA ASP A 12 -10.89 -10.30 27.88
C ASP A 12 -10.26 -8.91 27.74
N LEU A 13 -9.34 -8.73 26.78
CA LEU A 13 -8.73 -7.43 26.45
C LEU A 13 -9.57 -6.57 25.48
N ASN A 14 -10.73 -7.05 25.04
CA ASN A 14 -11.60 -6.39 24.06
C ASN A 14 -10.85 -5.87 22.82
N VAL A 15 -9.97 -6.68 22.23
CA VAL A 15 -9.09 -6.22 21.13
C VAL A 15 -9.88 -5.93 19.86
N PHE A 16 -10.77 -6.85 19.46
CA PHE A 16 -11.54 -6.77 18.21
C PHE A 16 -13.06 -6.58 18.41
N SER A 17 -13.58 -6.92 19.58
CA SER A 17 -15.02 -7.01 19.92
C SER A 17 -15.88 -7.90 18.99
N SER A 18 -16.90 -8.55 19.56
CA SER A 18 -17.87 -9.37 18.83
C SER A 18 -19.18 -8.65 18.50
N SER A 19 -19.34 -7.41 18.97
CA SER A 19 -20.52 -6.57 18.81
C SER A 19 -20.06 -5.12 18.72
N SER A 20 -20.85 -4.25 18.08
CA SER A 20 -20.62 -2.84 17.72
C SER A 20 -20.22 -1.86 18.85
N ASN A 21 -19.39 -2.28 19.80
CA ASN A 21 -18.90 -1.51 20.92
C ASN A 21 -17.78 -0.59 20.44
N ALA A 22 -17.97 0.71 20.65
CA ALA A 22 -16.99 1.74 20.30
C ALA A 22 -15.66 1.61 21.06
N GLU A 23 -15.60 0.76 22.08
CA GLU A 23 -14.49 0.65 23.04
C GLU A 23 -13.41 -0.38 22.68
N ALA A 24 -13.55 -1.12 21.57
CA ALA A 24 -12.52 -2.09 21.16
C ALA A 24 -11.18 -1.41 20.85
N ILE A 25 -10.05 -2.04 21.22
CA ILE A 25 -8.71 -1.47 21.01
C ILE A 25 -8.45 -1.18 19.54
N VAL A 26 -8.89 -2.05 18.62
CA VAL A 26 -8.76 -1.83 17.17
C VAL A 26 -9.40 -0.52 16.70
N ASN A 27 -10.46 -0.05 17.37
CA ASN A 27 -11.16 1.18 17.00
C ASN A 27 -10.37 2.45 17.32
N LEU A 28 -9.31 2.37 18.13
CA LEU A 28 -8.37 3.49 18.31
C LEU A 28 -7.72 3.89 16.97
N PHE A 29 -7.53 2.92 16.07
CA PHE A 29 -6.88 3.09 14.78
C PHE A 29 -7.86 3.23 13.62
N LYS A 30 -9.13 3.55 13.90
CA LYS A 30 -10.17 3.72 12.86
C LYS A 30 -9.88 4.81 11.82
N HIS A 31 -8.93 5.70 12.10
CA HIS A 31 -8.50 6.78 11.21
C HIS A 31 -7.52 6.35 10.12
N THR A 32 -7.10 5.07 10.10
CA THR A 32 -6.31 4.54 8.98
C THR A 32 -7.03 4.72 7.66
N LYS A 33 -6.40 5.43 6.73
CA LYS A 33 -7.02 5.96 5.51
C LYS A 33 -7.38 4.82 4.55
N THR A 34 -6.53 3.82 4.45
CA THR A 34 -6.58 2.76 3.44
C THR A 34 -7.21 1.47 3.97
N ILE A 35 -7.84 0.70 3.07
CA ILE A 35 -8.36 -0.64 3.42
C ILE A 35 -7.19 -1.55 3.85
N GLY A 36 -6.12 -1.59 3.05
CA GLY A 36 -4.94 -2.41 3.34
C GLY A 36 -4.21 -2.00 4.63
N GLY A 37 -4.20 -0.73 4.99
CA GLY A 37 -3.70 -0.26 6.28
C GLY A 37 -4.55 -0.78 7.45
N ARG A 38 -5.88 -0.72 7.33
CA ARG A 38 -6.80 -1.26 8.36
C ARG A 38 -6.64 -2.76 8.52
N GLU A 39 -6.50 -3.49 7.43
CA GLU A 39 -6.19 -4.93 7.44
C GLU A 39 -4.85 -5.19 8.10
N MET A 40 -3.83 -4.38 7.80
CA MET A 40 -2.50 -4.50 8.41
C MET A 40 -2.54 -4.24 9.93
N VAL A 41 -3.27 -3.24 10.43
CA VAL A 41 -3.44 -3.03 11.88
C VAL A 41 -4.06 -4.27 12.53
N GLN A 42 -5.11 -4.83 11.92
CA GLN A 42 -5.74 -6.05 12.43
C GLN A 42 -4.76 -7.22 12.44
N GLU A 43 -3.98 -7.40 11.37
CA GLU A 43 -2.96 -8.44 11.29
C GLU A 43 -1.88 -8.28 12.36
N MET A 44 -1.41 -7.04 12.58
CA MET A 44 -0.43 -6.73 13.64
C MET A 44 -0.96 -7.07 15.04
N MET A 45 -2.25 -6.85 15.30
CA MET A 45 -2.90 -7.20 16.57
C MET A 45 -3.15 -8.70 16.71
N ARG A 46 -3.51 -9.39 15.61
CA ARG A 46 -3.73 -10.85 15.60
C ARG A 46 -2.42 -11.62 15.74
N ASN A 47 -1.34 -11.07 15.21
CA ASN A 47 -0.02 -11.68 15.20
C ASN A 47 1.03 -10.71 15.75
N PRO A 48 1.03 -10.40 17.06
CA PRO A 48 2.03 -9.53 17.64
C PRO A 48 3.44 -10.08 17.41
N SER A 49 4.39 -9.19 17.11
CA SER A 49 5.79 -9.58 16.99
C SER A 49 6.47 -9.62 18.34
N SER A 50 7.39 -10.56 18.52
CA SER A 50 8.34 -10.60 19.65
C SER A 50 9.80 -10.43 19.18
N ASP A 51 10.00 -9.97 17.95
CA ASP A 51 11.31 -9.61 17.42
C ASP A 51 11.65 -8.18 17.87
N LEU A 52 12.63 -8.07 18.77
CA LEU A 52 13.05 -6.81 19.36
C LEU A 52 13.55 -5.81 18.32
N LYS A 53 14.30 -6.25 17.30
CA LYS A 53 14.79 -5.35 16.25
C LYS A 53 13.60 -4.77 15.49
N PHE A 54 12.69 -5.64 15.06
CA PHE A 54 11.49 -5.23 14.33
C PHE A 54 10.60 -4.26 15.13
N LEU A 55 10.39 -4.55 16.41
CA LEU A 55 9.63 -3.68 17.31
C LEU A 55 10.31 -2.33 17.53
N THR A 56 11.63 -2.31 17.70
CA THR A 56 12.43 -1.09 17.87
C THR A 56 12.40 -0.23 16.60
N ASP A 57 12.61 -0.83 15.43
CA ASP A 57 12.54 -0.13 14.14
C ASP A 57 11.17 0.49 13.90
N ARG A 58 10.09 -0.24 14.23
CA ARG A 58 8.72 0.26 14.15
C ARG A 58 8.48 1.43 15.11
N THR A 59 8.87 1.31 16.38
CA THR A 59 8.72 2.39 17.37
C THR A 59 9.48 3.64 16.92
N ALA A 60 10.69 3.49 16.37
CA ALA A 60 11.47 4.59 15.83
C ALA A 60 10.77 5.26 14.63
N ALA A 61 10.19 4.49 13.72
CA ALA A 61 9.40 5.02 12.59
C ALA A 61 8.19 5.83 13.09
N ILE A 62 7.38 5.29 14.01
CA ILE A 62 6.23 5.99 14.57
C ILE A 62 6.67 7.26 15.31
N SER A 63 7.76 7.21 16.08
CA SER A 63 8.34 8.37 16.76
C SER A 63 8.75 9.47 15.77
N TRP A 64 9.31 9.09 14.62
CA TRP A 64 9.71 10.02 13.58
C TRP A 64 8.49 10.73 12.96
N PHE A 65 7.42 9.99 12.66
CA PHE A 65 6.14 10.54 12.21
C PHE A 65 5.52 11.50 13.24
N LEU A 66 5.50 11.08 14.51
CA LEU A 66 4.95 11.85 15.62
C LEU A 66 5.68 13.19 15.81
N LYS A 67 7.02 13.17 15.88
CA LYS A 67 7.83 14.38 16.14
C LYS A 67 7.76 15.41 15.02
N ARG A 68 7.49 14.97 13.79
CA ARG A 68 7.47 15.83 12.59
C ARG A 68 6.06 16.18 12.13
N HIS A 69 5.03 15.69 12.82
CA HIS A 69 3.62 15.85 12.45
C HIS A 69 3.38 15.51 10.96
N ILE A 70 3.95 14.40 10.50
CA ILE A 70 3.87 13.99 9.10
C ILE A 70 2.43 13.64 8.75
N VAL A 71 1.91 14.28 7.70
CA VAL A 71 0.61 13.95 7.09
C VAL A 71 0.85 13.52 5.65
N LEU A 72 0.57 12.27 5.33
CA LEU A 72 0.78 11.76 3.98
C LEU A 72 -0.46 12.01 3.11
N ASP A 73 -0.24 12.48 1.88
CA ASP A 73 -1.30 12.59 0.87
C ASP A 73 -1.59 11.21 0.23
N ILE A 74 -2.00 10.26 1.08
CA ILE A 74 -2.41 8.91 0.63
C ILE A 74 -3.88 8.93 0.26
N ASN A 75 -4.15 8.71 -1.02
CA ASN A 75 -5.51 8.57 -1.53
C ASN A 75 -5.97 7.11 -1.49
N SER A 76 -6.89 6.79 -0.58
CA SER A 76 -7.44 5.43 -0.41
C SER A 76 -8.05 4.88 -1.70
N HIS A 77 -8.87 5.68 -2.40
CA HIS A 77 -9.51 5.28 -3.65
C HIS A 77 -8.49 5.01 -4.78
N GLN A 78 -7.40 5.77 -4.81
CA GLN A 78 -6.30 5.52 -5.75
C GLN A 78 -5.69 4.14 -5.54
N LEU A 79 -5.45 3.72 -4.29
CA LEU A 79 -4.90 2.39 -3.99
C LEU A 79 -5.89 1.27 -4.31
N ASP A 80 -7.19 1.46 -4.04
CA ASP A 80 -8.23 0.49 -4.38
C ASP A 80 -8.30 0.22 -5.89
N LEU A 81 -8.16 1.27 -6.71
CA LEU A 81 -8.14 1.13 -8.18
C LEU A 81 -6.91 0.37 -8.68
N ILE A 82 -5.75 0.56 -8.04
CA ILE A 82 -4.52 -0.18 -8.36
C ILE A 82 -4.68 -1.64 -7.95
N ASP A 83 -5.12 -1.91 -6.73
CA ASP A 83 -5.31 -3.27 -6.22
C ASP A 83 -6.36 -4.05 -7.03
N HIS A 84 -7.47 -3.40 -7.36
CA HIS A 84 -8.51 -3.98 -8.23
C HIS A 84 -7.95 -4.33 -9.62
N HIS A 85 -7.12 -3.47 -10.21
CA HIS A 85 -6.43 -3.77 -11.47
C HIS A 85 -5.51 -4.99 -11.33
N LEU A 86 -4.68 -5.08 -10.28
CA LEU A 86 -3.76 -6.19 -10.07
C LEU A 86 -4.49 -7.53 -9.84
N LYS A 87 -5.64 -7.50 -9.18
CA LYS A 87 -6.49 -8.67 -8.91
C LYS A 87 -7.42 -9.03 -10.07
N HIS A 88 -7.54 -8.18 -11.09
CA HIS A 88 -8.52 -8.34 -12.15
C HIS A 88 -8.39 -9.69 -12.88
N PRO A 89 -9.41 -10.58 -12.80
CA PRO A 89 -9.28 -12.00 -13.14
C PRO A 89 -9.29 -12.31 -14.65
N LYS A 90 -9.68 -11.36 -15.52
CA LYS A 90 -9.83 -11.64 -16.97
C LYS A 90 -8.55 -11.50 -17.79
N ARG A 91 -8.50 -12.33 -18.84
CA ARG A 91 -7.47 -12.49 -19.89
C ARG A 91 -6.82 -11.14 -20.24
N HIS A 92 -5.49 -11.10 -20.20
CA HIS A 92 -4.68 -9.96 -20.61
C HIS A 92 -5.20 -9.33 -21.91
N LEU A 93 -5.10 -8.00 -22.03
CA LEU A 93 -5.19 -7.35 -23.34
C LEU A 93 -4.13 -8.03 -24.23
N LYS A 94 -4.59 -8.82 -25.21
CA LYS A 94 -3.72 -9.67 -26.02
C LYS A 94 -2.67 -8.79 -26.71
N ALA A 95 -1.41 -9.23 -26.68
CA ALA A 95 -0.30 -8.50 -27.30
C ALA A 95 -0.42 -8.40 -28.84
N ASN A 96 -1.21 -9.30 -29.46
CA ASN A 96 -1.43 -9.32 -30.90
C ASN A 96 -2.57 -8.37 -31.30
N LEU A 97 -2.24 -7.40 -32.16
CA LEU A 97 -3.11 -6.31 -32.61
C LEU A 97 -4.41 -6.80 -33.25
N ILE A 98 -4.34 -7.84 -34.08
CA ILE A 98 -5.48 -8.34 -34.86
C ILE A 98 -6.51 -9.01 -33.94
N ASP A 99 -6.06 -9.85 -33.02
CA ASP A 99 -6.94 -10.53 -32.07
C ASP A 99 -7.59 -9.55 -31.09
N ALA A 100 -6.86 -8.51 -30.66
CA ALA A 100 -7.37 -7.47 -29.78
C ALA A 100 -8.47 -6.62 -30.44
N ILE A 101 -8.35 -6.33 -31.74
CA ILE A 101 -9.36 -5.60 -32.52
C ILE A 101 -10.62 -6.45 -32.72
N ILE A 102 -10.46 -7.74 -33.04
CA ILE A 102 -11.59 -8.67 -33.24
C ILE A 102 -12.36 -8.87 -31.92
N ASP A 103 -11.67 -9.04 -30.80
CA ASP A 103 -12.30 -9.17 -29.48
C ASP A 103 -12.98 -7.85 -29.04
N PHE A 104 -12.38 -6.69 -29.33
CA PHE A 104 -12.96 -5.37 -29.05
C PHE A 104 -14.26 -5.12 -29.83
N LEU A 105 -14.32 -5.54 -31.10
CA LEU A 105 -15.52 -5.42 -31.93
C LEU A 105 -16.65 -6.35 -31.47
N ARG A 106 -16.33 -7.56 -31.00
CA ARG A 106 -17.33 -8.54 -30.52
C ARG A 106 -17.90 -8.22 -29.14
N ASN A 107 -17.11 -7.59 -28.27
CA ASN A 107 -17.41 -7.44 -26.84
C ASN A 107 -17.36 -5.96 -26.39
N LYS A 108 -17.77 -5.02 -27.24
CA LYS A 108 -17.54 -3.56 -27.09
C LYS A 108 -17.83 -2.99 -25.69
N ILE A 109 -18.93 -3.39 -25.04
CA ILE A 109 -19.30 -2.90 -23.69
C ILE A 109 -18.36 -3.47 -22.62
N THR A 110 -18.15 -4.78 -22.62
CA THR A 110 -17.24 -5.47 -21.69
C THR A 110 -15.77 -5.10 -21.92
N ALA A 111 -15.34 -4.93 -23.16
CA ALA A 111 -14.00 -4.49 -23.52
C ALA A 111 -13.75 -3.04 -23.08
N SER A 112 -14.78 -2.18 -23.12
CA SER A 112 -14.73 -0.82 -22.59
C SER A 112 -14.60 -0.78 -21.07
N ALA A 113 -15.33 -1.65 -20.35
CA ALA A 113 -15.25 -1.74 -18.89
C ALA A 113 -13.89 -2.29 -18.43
N ASP A 114 -13.42 -3.38 -19.05
CA ASP A 114 -12.11 -3.98 -18.75
C ASP A 114 -10.96 -3.00 -19.07
N TYR A 115 -11.04 -2.30 -20.21
CA TYR A 115 -10.07 -1.27 -20.57
C TYR A 115 -10.05 -0.13 -19.54
N TYR A 116 -11.22 0.33 -19.09
CA TYR A 116 -11.32 1.38 -18.07
C TYR A 116 -10.65 0.97 -16.75
N VAL A 117 -10.86 -0.27 -16.28
CA VAL A 117 -10.19 -0.78 -15.07
C VAL A 117 -8.68 -0.75 -15.22
N VAL A 118 -8.16 -1.25 -16.35
CA VAL A 118 -6.73 -1.28 -16.63
C VAL A 118 -6.15 0.13 -16.73
N GLU A 119 -6.77 0.99 -17.52
CA GLU A 119 -6.32 2.37 -17.71
C GLU A 119 -6.33 3.15 -16.39
N SER A 120 -7.40 2.99 -15.60
CA SER A 120 -7.55 3.63 -14.30
C SER A 120 -6.49 3.15 -13.31
N GLY A 121 -6.25 1.84 -13.21
CA GLY A 121 -5.20 1.28 -12.36
C GLY A 121 -3.81 1.79 -12.72
N LEU A 122 -3.45 1.81 -14.00
CA LEU A 122 -2.16 2.31 -14.46
C LEU A 122 -1.97 3.82 -14.22
N LYS A 123 -3.00 4.64 -14.49
CA LYS A 123 -2.94 6.09 -14.22
C LYS A 123 -2.78 6.40 -12.74
N ASN A 124 -3.49 5.67 -11.88
CA ASN A 124 -3.38 5.83 -10.43
C ASN A 124 -2.04 5.32 -9.92
N PHE A 125 -1.52 4.23 -10.47
CA PHE A 125 -0.18 3.76 -10.15
C PHE A 125 0.90 4.78 -10.54
N PHE A 126 0.77 5.46 -11.68
CA PHE A 126 1.68 6.53 -12.06
C PHE A 126 1.69 7.67 -11.02
N LYS A 127 0.51 8.14 -10.59
CA LYS A 127 0.43 9.16 -9.53
C LYS A 127 1.08 8.69 -8.23
N LEU A 128 0.87 7.43 -7.85
CA LEU A 128 1.45 6.83 -6.65
C LEU A 128 2.98 6.80 -6.76
N SER A 129 3.52 6.48 -7.94
CA SER A 129 4.96 6.44 -8.17
C SER A 129 5.64 7.82 -8.05
N ILE A 130 4.93 8.92 -8.32
CA ILE A 130 5.46 10.27 -8.08
C ILE A 130 5.54 10.55 -6.58
N PHE A 131 4.42 10.35 -5.88
CA PHE A 131 4.38 10.49 -4.41
C PHE A 131 5.47 9.65 -3.72
N LEU A 132 5.65 8.40 -4.17
CA LEU A 132 6.66 7.51 -3.58
C LEU A 132 8.10 7.95 -3.88
N LYS A 133 8.36 8.59 -5.02
CA LYS A 133 9.69 9.17 -5.30
C LYS A 133 9.98 10.35 -4.39
N GLU A 134 9.00 11.23 -4.19
CA GLU A 134 9.11 12.36 -3.27
C GLU A 134 9.34 11.87 -1.84
N TYR A 135 8.59 10.83 -1.41
CA TYR A 135 8.83 10.18 -0.12
C TYR A 135 10.26 9.64 0.02
N VAL A 136 10.76 8.90 -0.97
CA VAL A 136 12.14 8.37 -0.95
C VAL A 136 13.15 9.51 -0.79
N GLN A 137 12.99 10.59 -1.56
CA GLN A 137 13.86 11.76 -1.48
C GLN A 137 13.83 12.39 -0.07
N VAL A 138 12.65 12.57 0.52
CA VAL A 138 12.52 13.09 1.90
C VAL A 138 13.24 12.20 2.91
N ILE A 139 13.15 10.87 2.79
CA ILE A 139 13.84 9.95 3.69
C ILE A 139 15.37 10.01 3.51
N GLU A 140 15.86 10.16 2.28
CA GLU A 140 17.29 10.31 1.97
C GLU A 140 17.87 11.63 2.49
N GLU A 141 17.09 12.71 2.46
CA GLU A 141 17.52 14.06 2.86
C GLU A 141 17.35 14.34 4.37
N THR A 142 16.79 13.40 5.13
CA THR A 142 16.52 13.57 6.57
C THR A 142 17.25 12.55 7.45
N ASP A 143 17.27 12.83 8.75
CA ASP A 143 17.68 11.94 9.84
C ASP A 143 16.64 10.83 10.11
N ALA A 144 15.99 10.30 9.08
CA ALA A 144 15.03 9.21 9.21
C ALA A 144 15.68 7.98 9.87
N PRO A 145 14.95 7.25 10.75
CA PRO A 145 15.43 6.04 11.39
C PRO A 145 15.74 4.95 10.36
N THR A 146 16.63 4.02 10.73
CA THR A 146 17.11 2.94 9.85
C THR A 146 15.96 2.15 9.21
N GLY A 147 14.92 1.81 9.97
CA GLY A 147 13.76 1.10 9.44
C GLY A 147 13.03 1.85 8.31
N LEU A 148 12.94 3.19 8.38
CA LEU A 148 12.35 4.00 7.29
C LEU A 148 13.30 4.13 6.09
N LYS A 149 14.62 4.15 6.32
CA LYS A 149 15.62 4.12 5.24
C LYS A 149 15.56 2.80 4.47
N GLU A 150 15.55 1.66 5.17
CA GLU A 150 15.34 0.34 4.56
C GLU A 150 14.00 0.25 3.80
N HIS A 151 12.95 0.90 4.32
CA HIS A 151 11.64 1.00 3.67
C HIS A 151 11.72 1.79 2.36
N ALA A 152 12.34 2.98 2.37
CA ALA A 152 12.57 3.80 1.19
C ALA A 152 13.44 3.09 0.14
N GLU A 153 14.47 2.35 0.56
CA GLU A 153 15.30 1.54 -0.33
C GLU A 153 14.49 0.46 -1.06
N LYS A 154 13.59 -0.24 -0.36
CA LYS A 154 12.69 -1.23 -0.98
C LYS A 154 11.77 -0.58 -2.02
N ILE A 155 11.19 0.58 -1.68
CA ILE A 155 10.37 1.36 -2.61
C ILE A 155 11.18 1.73 -3.85
N ASN A 156 12.36 2.33 -3.67
CA ASN A 156 13.21 2.77 -4.76
C ASN A 156 13.64 1.59 -5.66
N LYS A 157 13.96 0.43 -5.05
CA LYS A 157 14.29 -0.80 -5.78
C LYS A 157 13.15 -1.26 -6.69
N ILE A 158 11.91 -1.25 -6.18
CA ILE A 158 10.73 -1.61 -6.98
C ILE A 158 10.53 -0.58 -8.09
N LEU A 159 10.47 0.73 -7.77
CA LEU A 159 10.30 1.80 -8.75
C LEU A 159 11.39 1.82 -9.83
N SER A 160 12.56 1.27 -9.52
CA SER A 160 13.69 1.17 -10.43
C SER A 160 13.64 0.01 -11.43
N LEU A 161 12.62 -0.86 -11.35
CA LEU A 161 12.46 -1.96 -12.30
C LEU A 161 12.28 -1.43 -13.74
N PRO A 162 12.87 -2.07 -14.76
CA PRO A 162 12.91 -1.52 -16.12
C PRO A 162 11.55 -1.12 -16.70
N ALA A 163 10.52 -1.95 -16.50
CA ALA A 163 9.17 -1.67 -16.98
C ALA A 163 8.50 -0.49 -16.24
N LEU A 164 8.81 -0.30 -14.95
CA LEU A 164 8.30 0.83 -14.17
C LEU A 164 9.06 2.12 -14.51
N LYS A 165 10.39 2.07 -14.65
CA LYS A 165 11.17 3.21 -15.17
C LYS A 165 10.67 3.67 -16.54
N ALA A 166 10.43 2.73 -17.46
CA ALA A 166 9.90 3.03 -18.79
C ALA A 166 8.49 3.65 -18.71
N MET A 167 7.64 3.19 -17.79
CA MET A 167 6.33 3.78 -17.56
C MET A 167 6.44 5.20 -17.02
N ILE A 168 7.27 5.42 -16.00
CA ILE A 168 7.39 6.73 -15.33
C ILE A 168 7.99 7.79 -16.27
N ALA A 169 8.81 7.37 -17.22
CA ALA A 169 9.31 8.25 -18.29
C ALA A 169 8.21 8.69 -19.28
N ILE A 170 7.08 7.98 -19.36
CA ILE A 170 5.95 8.31 -20.23
C ILE A 170 4.99 9.21 -19.45
N SER A 171 4.71 10.41 -19.97
CA SER A 171 3.67 11.29 -19.40
C SER A 171 2.29 10.59 -19.41
N PRO A 172 1.47 10.69 -18.35
CA PRO A 172 0.12 10.10 -18.30
C PRO A 172 -0.78 10.58 -19.44
N LYS A 173 -0.60 11.84 -19.86
CA LYS A 173 -1.33 12.46 -20.98
C LYS A 173 -0.95 11.87 -22.35
N LYS A 174 0.14 11.09 -22.42
CA LYS A 174 0.67 10.46 -23.64
C LYS A 174 0.51 8.93 -23.66
N LEU A 175 -0.22 8.35 -22.70
CA LEU A 175 -0.51 6.92 -22.68
C LEU A 175 -1.46 6.55 -23.83
N ARG A 176 -0.89 5.97 -24.91
CA ARG A 176 -1.64 5.36 -26.01
C ARG A 176 -2.07 3.95 -25.64
N PHE A 177 -3.07 3.41 -26.35
CA PHE A 177 -3.58 2.06 -26.16
C PHE A 177 -2.47 0.98 -26.09
N TRP A 178 -1.47 1.06 -26.97
CA TRP A 178 -0.35 0.11 -26.99
C TRP A 178 0.51 0.15 -25.72
N HIS A 179 0.71 1.35 -25.15
CA HIS A 179 1.41 1.49 -23.88
C HIS A 179 0.62 0.82 -22.76
N ILE A 180 -0.70 1.05 -22.74
CA ILE A 180 -1.62 0.47 -21.74
C ILE A 180 -1.60 -1.06 -21.81
N SER A 181 -1.77 -1.65 -22.99
CA SER A 181 -1.76 -3.12 -23.16
C SER A 181 -0.42 -3.75 -22.75
N ARG A 182 0.71 -3.14 -23.11
CA ARG A 182 2.04 -3.64 -22.74
C ARG A 182 2.28 -3.55 -21.23
N LEU A 183 1.95 -2.41 -20.62
CA LEU A 183 2.09 -2.17 -19.18
C LEU A 183 1.18 -3.09 -18.38
N ASP A 184 -0.07 -3.27 -18.82
CA ASP A 184 -1.02 -4.18 -18.22
C ASP A 184 -0.47 -5.61 -18.14
N SER A 185 0.07 -6.12 -19.25
CA SER A 185 0.71 -7.44 -19.26
C SER A 185 1.92 -7.50 -18.33
N ALA A 186 2.76 -6.46 -18.29
CA ALA A 186 3.91 -6.42 -17.39
C ALA A 186 3.48 -6.43 -15.91
N PHE A 187 2.50 -5.60 -15.54
CA PHE A 187 2.01 -5.44 -14.18
C PHE A 187 1.39 -6.72 -13.65
N ARG A 188 0.47 -7.33 -14.41
CA ARG A 188 -0.30 -8.48 -13.93
C ARG A 188 0.43 -9.83 -14.04
N LYS A 189 1.42 -9.96 -14.94
CA LYS A 189 2.18 -11.22 -15.11
C LYS A 189 3.52 -11.23 -14.42
N HIS A 190 4.29 -10.15 -14.57
CA HIS A 190 5.72 -10.15 -14.26
C HIS A 190 6.05 -9.33 -13.02
N LEU A 191 5.23 -8.32 -12.69
CA LEU A 191 5.49 -7.41 -11.59
C LEU A 191 4.46 -7.50 -10.46
N ARG A 192 3.50 -8.44 -10.53
CA ARG A 192 2.37 -8.46 -9.60
C ARG A 192 2.84 -8.56 -8.15
N LYS A 193 3.87 -9.37 -7.90
CA LYS A 193 4.44 -9.57 -6.56
C LYS A 193 5.07 -8.27 -6.04
N GLU A 194 5.88 -7.62 -6.86
CA GLU A 194 6.59 -6.38 -6.55
C GLU A 194 5.62 -5.23 -6.35
N LEU A 195 4.56 -5.13 -7.15
CA LEU A 195 3.53 -4.12 -7.01
C LEU A 195 2.64 -4.34 -5.79
N THR A 196 2.36 -5.60 -5.45
CA THR A 196 1.66 -5.94 -4.20
C THR A 196 2.51 -5.57 -2.99
N GLU A 197 3.81 -5.84 -3.03
CA GLU A 197 4.75 -5.41 -1.99
C GLU A 197 4.83 -3.88 -1.89
N LEU A 198 4.81 -3.17 -3.02
CA LEU A 198 4.79 -1.71 -3.02
C LEU A 198 3.54 -1.15 -2.33
N LEU A 199 2.35 -1.73 -2.62
CA LEU A 199 1.11 -1.35 -1.94
C LEU A 199 1.20 -1.64 -0.43
N ARG A 200 1.74 -2.81 -0.04
CA ARG A 200 1.99 -3.15 1.36
C ARG A 200 2.88 -2.13 2.07
N LEU A 201 3.95 -1.68 1.42
CA LEU A 201 4.84 -0.64 1.96
C LEU A 201 4.09 0.69 2.14
N VAL A 202 3.20 1.07 1.23
CA VAL A 202 2.35 2.28 1.36
C VAL A 202 1.35 2.13 2.52
N TYR A 203 0.71 0.96 2.66
CA TYR A 203 -0.19 0.68 3.78
C TYR A 203 0.54 0.78 5.13
N GLU A 204 1.79 0.35 5.20
CA GLU A 204 2.61 0.48 6.41
C GLU A 204 2.86 1.96 6.78
N LEU A 205 3.07 2.83 5.80
CA LEU A 205 3.20 4.27 6.04
C LEU A 205 1.90 4.91 6.57
N ASP A 206 0.75 4.52 6.01
CA ASP A 206 -0.57 4.92 6.52
C ASP A 206 -0.80 4.46 7.97
N VAL A 207 -0.33 3.26 8.31
CA VAL A 207 -0.36 2.75 9.69
C VAL A 207 0.53 3.57 10.62
N TYR A 208 1.76 3.92 10.20
CA TYR A 208 2.65 4.76 11.01
C TYR A 208 2.09 6.15 11.26
N GLU A 209 1.53 6.80 10.24
CA GLU A 209 0.82 8.06 10.40
C GLU A 209 -0.37 7.91 11.37
N THR A 210 -1.18 6.87 11.21
CA THR A 210 -2.34 6.63 12.09
C THR A 210 -1.91 6.43 13.54
N LEU A 211 -0.84 5.68 13.78
CA LEU A 211 -0.32 5.42 15.13
C LEU A 211 0.19 6.71 15.76
N ALA A 212 0.96 7.52 15.03
CA ALA A 212 1.41 8.82 15.49
C ALA A 212 0.23 9.75 15.84
N TYR A 213 -0.75 9.86 14.95
CA TYR A 213 -1.98 10.63 15.18
C TYR A 213 -2.73 10.13 16.43
N THR A 214 -2.88 8.82 16.59
CA THR A 214 -3.60 8.22 17.72
C THR A 214 -2.90 8.51 19.04
N ILE A 215 -1.56 8.42 19.06
CA ILE A 215 -0.74 8.73 20.23
C ILE A 215 -0.98 10.18 20.70
N GLU A 216 -0.95 11.13 19.76
CA GLU A 216 -1.18 12.54 20.05
C GLU A 216 -2.61 12.80 20.55
N GLN A 217 -3.63 12.31 19.83
CA GLN A 217 -5.04 12.54 20.16
C GLN A 217 -5.49 11.90 21.49
N LYS A 218 -4.83 10.82 21.90
CA LYS A 218 -5.17 10.07 23.12
C LYS A 218 -4.18 10.26 24.26
N SER A 219 -3.16 11.11 24.06
CA SER A 219 -2.07 11.35 25.03
C SER A 219 -1.41 10.06 25.50
N LEU A 220 -1.16 9.13 24.57
CA LEU A 220 -0.48 7.86 24.84
C LEU A 220 1.04 8.05 24.78
N CYS A 221 1.79 7.01 25.16
CA CYS A 221 3.23 6.97 25.03
C CYS A 221 3.68 5.83 24.10
N LEU A 222 4.89 5.95 23.57
CA LEU A 222 5.57 4.85 22.89
C LEU A 222 6.19 3.90 23.92
N PRO A 223 6.24 2.59 23.63
CA PRO A 223 6.89 1.64 24.52
C PRO A 223 8.42 1.80 24.51
N GLU A 224 9.03 1.57 25.66
CA GLU A 224 10.47 1.37 25.80
C GLU A 224 10.72 -0.14 25.98
N TYR A 225 11.57 -0.71 25.13
CA TYR A 225 11.95 -2.12 25.22
C TYR A 225 13.26 -2.25 26.00
N LEU A 226 13.28 -3.15 26.98
CA LEU A 226 14.44 -3.46 27.83
C LEU A 226 15.20 -4.68 27.31
#